data_AF-A0A7C5C9Z8-F1
#
_entry.id   AF-A0A7C5C9Z8-F1
#
_cell.length_a   1.000
_cell.length_b   1.000
_cell.length_c   1.000
_cell.angle_alpha   90.00
_cell.angle_beta   90.00
_cell.angle_gamma   90.00
#
_symmetry.space_group_name_H-M   'P 1'
#
loop_
_entity.id
_entity.type
_entity.pdbx_description
1 polymer ?
#
loop_
_entity_poly.entity_id
_entity_poly.type
_entity_poly.pdbx_seq_one_letter_code
_entity_poly.pdbx_strand_id
1 'polypeptide(L)'
;MIKITQVLLVVFFLNSFSACTEGNKSDSGGLYPEKADSTNLPELLIFLEENQIANIVNEETTLQNGKKRMRGIKPVPQDFDDFRGDSLDEVYWNKMSVIEGDFRGASIRSARCSDGNFRKSDFRAADVRWSIFNGSTMDSANYEQSRLFHVKVSYADLSNSNFRGADMFGMEGHFTKMRNCDFSGALMKDSEFLD
;
A
#
# COMPACT_ATOMS: atom_id res chain seq x y z
N MET A 1 -55.45 11.81 -8.64
CA MET A 1 -55.28 10.35 -8.84
C MET A 1 -53.78 10.14 -9.02
N ILE A 2 -52.98 9.51 -8.16
CA ILE A 2 -53.15 8.42 -7.18
C ILE A 2 -52.15 8.64 -6.02
N LYS A 3 -52.54 8.32 -4.78
CA LYS A 3 -51.67 8.23 -3.58
C LYS A 3 -50.94 6.88 -3.57
N ILE A 4 -49.70 6.80 -3.03
CA ILE A 4 -49.07 5.71 -2.23
C ILE A 4 -47.71 6.33 -1.78
N THR A 5 -47.48 6.83 -0.57
CA THR A 5 -47.44 6.20 0.78
C THR A 5 -46.26 5.23 0.97
N GLN A 6 -45.35 5.60 1.90
CA GLN A 6 -44.32 4.79 2.57
C GLN A 6 -43.06 4.36 1.80
N VAL A 7 -41.96 5.11 1.98
CA VAL A 7 -40.71 4.54 2.52
C VAL A 7 -40.18 5.49 3.59
N LEU A 8 -40.48 5.12 4.83
CA LEU A 8 -39.91 5.67 6.04
C LEU A 8 -38.56 4.97 6.22
N LEU A 9 -37.43 5.66 6.10
CA LEU A 9 -36.15 5.13 6.58
C LEU A 9 -35.33 6.24 7.23
N VAL A 10 -35.80 6.56 8.44
CA VAL A 10 -35.05 6.88 9.64
C VAL A 10 -33.69 7.57 9.45
N VAL A 11 -33.71 8.90 9.55
CA VAL A 11 -32.55 9.71 9.92
C VAL A 11 -32.31 9.52 11.42
N PHE A 12 -31.38 8.64 11.79
CA PHE A 12 -30.88 8.55 13.17
C PHE A 12 -29.72 9.53 13.35
N PHE A 13 -30.01 10.71 13.90
CA PHE A 13 -29.03 11.48 14.64
C PHE A 13 -28.81 10.77 15.98
N LEU A 14 -27.68 10.09 16.14
CA LEU A 14 -27.12 9.79 17.45
C LEU A 14 -25.70 10.34 17.47
N ASN A 15 -25.59 11.48 18.16
CA ASN A 15 -24.34 12.09 18.56
C ASN A 15 -23.55 11.13 19.46
N SER A 16 -22.23 11.24 19.35
CA SER A 16 -21.22 10.96 20.38
C SER A 16 -21.18 9.54 20.94
N PHE A 17 -20.43 8.66 20.26
CA PHE A 17 -19.58 7.71 20.97
C PHE A 17 -18.13 8.11 20.78
N SER A 18 -17.51 8.40 21.93
CA SER A 18 -16.12 8.81 22.11
C SER A 18 -15.19 7.73 21.55
N ALA A 19 -14.46 8.05 20.49
CA ALA A 19 -13.30 7.28 20.08
C ALA A 19 -12.14 7.61 21.02
N CYS A 20 -12.12 6.99 22.19
CA CYS A 20 -10.91 6.90 23.00
C CYS A 20 -10.01 5.81 22.44
N THR A 21 -9.02 6.20 21.65
CA THR A 21 -7.72 5.54 21.64
C THR A 21 -6.64 6.60 21.81
N GLU A 22 -6.53 7.14 23.03
CA GLU A 22 -5.24 7.61 23.53
C GLU A 22 -4.37 6.37 23.73
N GLY A 23 -3.44 6.16 22.81
CA GLY A 23 -2.49 5.05 22.86
C GLY A 23 -1.21 5.45 22.14
N ASN A 24 -0.29 6.04 22.89
CA ASN A 24 1.12 6.30 22.58
C ASN A 24 1.41 7.10 21.30
N LYS A 25 1.50 8.43 21.48
CA LYS A 25 2.41 9.26 20.67
C LYS A 25 3.84 8.76 20.92
N SER A 26 4.31 7.82 20.11
CA SER A 26 5.74 7.65 19.94
C SER A 26 6.26 8.89 19.22
N ASP A 27 6.94 9.72 19.99
CA ASP A 27 7.60 10.97 19.62
C ASP A 27 8.82 10.70 18.71
N SER A 28 8.60 9.98 17.61
CA SER A 28 9.52 9.93 16.49
C SER A 28 9.00 10.94 15.49
N GLY A 29 9.76 12.00 15.23
CA GLY A 29 9.46 13.00 14.20
C GLY A 29 9.32 12.34 12.82
N GLY A 30 8.15 11.75 12.57
CA GLY A 30 7.72 11.33 11.25
C GLY A 30 7.63 12.58 10.40
N LEU A 31 8.17 12.54 9.19
CA LEU A 31 8.18 13.69 8.29
C LEU A 31 6.76 14.23 8.01
N TYR A 32 5.70 13.45 8.30
CA TYR A 32 4.31 13.86 8.22
C TYR A 32 3.47 13.27 9.37
N PRO A 33 2.94 14.09 10.31
CA PRO A 33 2.22 13.62 11.51
C PRO A 33 0.77 13.22 11.26
N GLU A 34 0.24 13.47 10.06
CA GLU A 34 -1.16 13.20 9.72
C GLU A 34 -1.26 11.87 8.97
N LYS A 35 -1.88 10.89 9.63
CA LYS A 35 -2.25 9.62 9.01
C LYS A 35 -3.21 9.86 7.84
N ALA A 36 -3.14 9.00 6.85
CA ALA A 36 -4.03 9.07 5.70
C ALA A 36 -5.51 8.92 6.13
N ASP A 37 -6.34 9.87 5.72
CA ASP A 37 -7.75 9.94 6.12
C ASP A 37 -8.55 8.76 5.54
N SER A 38 -9.05 7.91 6.43
CA SER A 38 -9.88 6.73 6.12
C SER A 38 -11.31 6.81 6.65
N THR A 39 -11.71 7.99 7.15
CA THR A 39 -12.94 8.19 7.96
C THR A 39 -14.24 7.87 7.21
N ASN A 40 -14.21 7.77 5.89
CA ASN A 40 -15.39 7.51 5.05
C ASN A 40 -15.11 6.51 3.93
N LEU A 41 -14.25 5.52 4.16
CA LEU A 41 -14.01 4.45 3.19
C LEU A 41 -15.12 3.42 3.33
N PRO A 42 -15.87 3.10 2.26
CA PRO A 42 -16.89 2.07 2.36
C PRO A 42 -16.23 0.73 2.65
N GLU A 43 -16.59 0.13 3.78
CA GLU A 43 -16.21 -1.24 4.09
C GLU A 43 -16.90 -2.19 3.10
N LEU A 44 -16.10 -3.05 2.46
CA LEU A 44 -16.46 -4.21 1.61
C LEU A 44 -16.65 -3.94 0.09
N LEU A 45 -15.71 -4.52 -0.68
CA LEU A 45 -15.52 -4.39 -2.13
C LEU A 45 -16.17 -5.50 -2.97
N ILE A 46 -17.11 -6.27 -2.41
CA ILE A 46 -17.72 -7.40 -3.14
C ILE A 46 -18.89 -6.93 -4.03
N PHE A 47 -19.43 -5.72 -3.81
CA PHE A 47 -20.68 -5.25 -4.43
C PHE A 47 -20.61 -3.92 -5.18
N LEU A 48 -19.43 -3.30 -5.32
CA LEU A 48 -19.31 -2.04 -6.07
C LEU A 48 -19.13 -2.33 -7.56
N GLU A 49 -19.96 -1.72 -8.40
CA GLU A 49 -19.77 -1.73 -9.85
C GLU A 49 -18.55 -0.88 -10.25
N GLU A 50 -17.91 -1.19 -11.39
CA GLU A 50 -16.70 -0.49 -11.87
C GLU A 50 -16.84 1.05 -11.88
N ASN A 51 -18.01 1.55 -12.25
CA ASN A 51 -18.31 2.99 -12.26
C ASN A 51 -18.32 3.61 -10.86
N GLN A 52 -18.77 2.87 -9.84
CA GLN A 52 -18.78 3.36 -8.46
C GLN A 52 -17.37 3.35 -7.86
N ILE A 53 -16.57 2.33 -8.18
CA ILE A 53 -15.15 2.28 -7.82
C ILE A 53 -14.41 3.46 -8.44
N ALA A 54 -14.63 3.72 -9.74
CA ALA A 54 -14.03 4.86 -10.42
C ALA A 54 -14.42 6.20 -9.77
N ASN A 55 -15.67 6.38 -9.38
CA ASN A 55 -16.11 7.63 -8.75
C ASN A 55 -15.49 7.84 -7.37
N ILE A 56 -15.34 6.78 -6.56
CA ILE A 56 -14.68 6.88 -5.26
C ILE A 56 -13.20 7.19 -5.45
N VAL A 57 -12.50 6.43 -6.30
CA VAL A 57 -11.06 6.60 -6.58
C VAL A 57 -10.74 7.95 -7.23
N ASN A 58 -11.68 8.52 -7.98
CA ASN A 58 -11.49 9.78 -8.68
C ASN A 58 -11.92 11.03 -7.89
N GLU A 59 -12.40 10.88 -6.65
CA GLU A 59 -12.78 12.03 -5.82
C GLU A 59 -11.52 12.64 -5.17
N GLU A 60 -11.28 13.94 -5.34
CA GLU A 60 -10.10 14.64 -4.80
C GLU A 60 -10.45 15.35 -3.49
N THR A 61 -9.68 15.11 -2.42
CA THR A 61 -9.74 15.81 -1.14
C THR A 61 -8.48 16.66 -0.91
N THR A 62 -8.60 17.73 -0.13
CA THR A 62 -7.47 18.58 0.25
C THR A 62 -7.10 18.29 1.70
N LEU A 63 -5.84 17.90 1.92
CA LEU A 63 -5.29 17.66 3.26
C LEU A 63 -5.05 18.99 4.00
N GLN A 64 -4.84 18.95 5.32
CA GLN A 64 -4.61 20.17 6.12
C GLN A 64 -3.35 20.94 5.67
N ASN A 65 -2.39 20.24 5.08
CA ASN A 65 -1.17 20.79 4.51
C ASN A 65 -1.34 21.37 3.08
N GLY A 66 -2.56 21.41 2.54
CA GLY A 66 -2.87 21.94 1.20
C GLY A 66 -2.53 21.01 0.04
N LYS A 67 -1.95 19.82 0.30
CA LYS A 67 -1.78 18.79 -0.74
C LYS A 67 -3.13 18.19 -1.10
N LYS A 68 -3.30 17.91 -2.39
CA LYS A 68 -4.45 17.19 -2.92
C LYS A 68 -4.21 15.68 -2.79
N ARG A 69 -5.23 14.93 -2.39
CA ARG A 69 -5.20 13.47 -2.24
C ARG A 69 -6.47 12.90 -2.84
N MET A 70 -6.35 11.82 -3.61
CA MET A 70 -7.54 11.10 -4.06
C MET A 70 -8.13 10.31 -2.89
N ARG A 71 -9.43 10.48 -2.67
CA ARG A 71 -10.24 9.64 -1.80
C ARG A 71 -10.26 8.25 -2.45
N GLY A 72 -10.07 7.20 -1.67
CA GLY A 72 -9.98 5.85 -2.20
C GLY A 72 -10.08 4.86 -1.05
N ILE A 73 -10.68 3.70 -1.28
CA ILE A 73 -11.00 2.65 -0.28
C ILE A 73 -9.80 2.26 0.59
N LYS A 74 -8.59 2.45 0.05
CA LYS A 74 -7.39 2.73 0.81
C LYS A 74 -6.75 4.00 0.24
N PRO A 75 -6.11 4.82 1.07
CA PRO A 75 -5.57 6.10 0.63
C PRO A 75 -4.63 5.91 -0.57
N VAL A 76 -4.89 6.66 -1.65
CA VAL A 76 -4.01 6.64 -2.83
C VAL A 76 -2.65 7.17 -2.38
N PRO A 77 -1.56 6.42 -2.60
CA PRO A 77 -0.27 6.76 -2.06
C PRO A 77 0.35 7.87 -2.90
N GLN A 78 1.22 8.66 -2.27
CA GLN A 78 2.00 9.70 -2.91
C GLN A 78 3.47 9.50 -2.57
N ASP A 79 4.34 10.10 -3.38
CA ASP A 79 5.76 10.16 -3.07
C ASP A 79 5.95 10.72 -1.64
N PHE A 80 6.89 10.13 -0.91
CA PHE A 80 7.24 10.48 0.47
C PHE A 80 6.18 10.17 1.55
N ASP A 81 5.10 9.45 1.21
CA ASP A 81 4.10 9.04 2.21
C ASP A 81 4.71 8.12 3.29
N ASP A 82 4.25 8.29 4.53
CA ASP A 82 4.61 7.48 5.69
C ASP A 82 3.50 6.46 5.99
N PHE A 83 3.84 5.18 5.83
CA PHE A 83 2.97 4.02 6.03
C PHE A 83 3.51 3.08 7.12
N ARG A 84 4.36 3.58 8.03
CA ARG A 84 5.00 2.73 9.05
C ARG A 84 3.98 1.99 9.91
N GLY A 85 4.06 0.67 9.87
CA GLY A 85 3.16 -0.21 10.62
C GLY A 85 1.72 -0.23 10.12
N ASP A 86 1.41 0.41 8.99
CA ASP A 86 0.05 0.47 8.45
C ASP A 86 -0.38 -0.87 7.83
N SER A 87 -1.70 -1.09 7.79
CA SER A 87 -2.33 -2.26 7.17
C SER A 87 -2.82 -1.94 5.75
N LEU A 88 -1.92 -2.13 4.79
CA LEU A 88 -2.08 -1.92 3.35
C LEU A 88 -2.33 -3.22 2.58
N ASP A 89 -2.86 -4.25 3.24
CA ASP A 89 -3.18 -5.50 2.56
C ASP A 89 -4.17 -5.31 1.41
N GLU A 90 -3.99 -6.02 0.31
CA GLU A 90 -4.91 -6.02 -0.84
C GLU A 90 -5.08 -4.65 -1.52
N VAL A 91 -4.18 -3.68 -1.27
CA VAL A 91 -4.19 -2.41 -1.99
C VAL A 91 -4.07 -2.63 -3.50
N TYR A 92 -4.76 -1.79 -4.26
CA TYR A 92 -4.64 -1.71 -5.70
C TYR A 92 -3.94 -0.41 -6.10
N TRP A 93 -2.63 -0.49 -6.30
CA TRP A 93 -1.73 0.62 -6.63
C TRP A 93 -0.99 0.39 -7.96
N ASN A 94 -1.62 -0.31 -8.89
CA ASN A 94 -1.06 -0.45 -10.23
C ASN A 94 -0.82 0.93 -10.85
N LYS A 95 0.36 1.13 -11.45
CA LYS A 95 0.80 2.38 -12.10
C LYS A 95 0.91 3.60 -11.17
N MET A 96 0.86 3.40 -9.85
CA MET A 96 1.01 4.49 -8.88
C MET A 96 2.47 4.85 -8.64
N SER A 97 2.72 6.08 -8.17
CA SER A 97 4.05 6.55 -7.76
C SER A 97 4.08 6.79 -6.26
N VAL A 98 5.05 6.15 -5.61
CA VAL A 98 5.39 6.28 -4.19
C VAL A 98 6.91 6.28 -4.05
N ILE A 99 7.57 7.28 -4.64
CA ILE A 99 9.02 7.44 -4.52
C ILE A 99 9.37 7.81 -3.07
N GLU A 100 10.42 7.19 -2.52
CA GLU A 100 10.89 7.45 -1.16
C GLU A 100 9.78 7.28 -0.09
N GLY A 101 8.83 6.36 -0.32
CA GLY A 101 7.80 6.00 0.65
C GLY A 101 8.35 5.19 1.81
N ASP A 102 7.81 5.40 3.01
CA ASP A 102 8.22 4.71 4.23
C ASP A 102 7.21 3.61 4.60
N PHE A 103 7.56 2.36 4.31
CA PHE A 103 6.74 1.18 4.54
C PHE A 103 7.27 0.32 5.70
N ARG A 104 8.09 0.88 6.59
CA ARG A 104 8.76 0.06 7.61
C ARG A 104 7.75 -0.61 8.54
N GLY A 105 7.83 -1.94 8.63
CA GLY A 105 6.91 -2.75 9.42
C GLY A 105 5.45 -2.76 8.92
N ALA A 106 5.16 -2.18 7.74
CA ALA A 106 3.83 -2.20 7.15
C ALA A 106 3.42 -3.60 6.71
N SER A 107 2.12 -3.87 6.71
CA SER A 107 1.54 -5.05 6.08
C SER A 107 1.02 -4.66 4.69
N ILE A 108 1.58 -5.22 3.64
CA ILE A 108 1.26 -4.96 2.24
C ILE A 108 1.03 -6.32 1.54
N ARG A 109 0.27 -7.21 2.18
CA ARG A 109 0.05 -8.58 1.72
C ARG A 109 -0.95 -8.61 0.58
N SER A 110 -0.77 -9.48 -0.41
CA SER A 110 -1.67 -9.64 -1.55
C SER A 110 -1.94 -8.34 -2.33
N ALA A 111 -1.03 -7.38 -2.27
CA ALA A 111 -1.16 -6.09 -2.94
C ALA A 111 -0.92 -6.21 -4.44
N ARG A 112 -1.59 -5.35 -5.22
CA ARG A 112 -1.45 -5.24 -6.67
C ARG A 112 -0.83 -3.91 -7.01
N CYS A 113 0.46 -3.93 -7.31
CA CYS A 113 1.30 -2.74 -7.48
C CYS A 113 2.05 -2.77 -8.83
N SER A 114 1.54 -3.48 -9.83
CA SER A 114 2.20 -3.66 -11.13
C SER A 114 2.38 -2.34 -11.87
N ASP A 115 3.48 -2.22 -12.62
CA ASP A 115 3.90 -1.01 -13.33
C ASP A 115 4.04 0.24 -12.43
N GLY A 116 4.17 0.06 -11.11
CA GLY A 116 4.30 1.16 -10.16
C GLY A 116 5.73 1.70 -10.05
N ASN A 117 5.87 2.85 -9.40
CA ASN A 117 7.16 3.49 -9.12
C ASN A 117 7.37 3.59 -7.60
N PHE A 118 8.19 2.70 -7.06
CA PHE A 118 8.53 2.61 -5.62
C PHE A 118 10.02 2.87 -5.38
N ARG A 119 10.67 3.63 -6.27
CA ARG A 119 12.10 3.95 -6.17
C ARG A 119 12.48 4.44 -4.78
N LYS A 120 13.59 3.93 -4.25
CA LYS A 120 14.14 4.31 -2.94
C LYS A 120 13.18 4.16 -1.75
N SER A 121 12.09 3.41 -1.90
CA SER A 121 11.17 3.16 -0.79
C SER A 121 11.79 2.24 0.26
N ASP A 122 11.34 2.39 1.50
CA ASP A 122 11.84 1.66 2.65
C ASP A 122 10.81 0.63 3.13
N PHE A 123 11.00 -0.63 2.75
CA PHE A 123 10.20 -1.79 3.13
C PHE A 123 10.83 -2.60 4.28
N ARG A 124 11.73 -2.02 5.08
CA ARG A 124 12.38 -2.78 6.16
C ARG A 124 11.37 -3.40 7.12
N ALA A 125 11.57 -4.68 7.43
CA ALA A 125 10.66 -5.47 8.26
C ALA A 125 9.19 -5.50 7.80
N ALA A 126 8.87 -5.04 6.58
CA ALA A 126 7.53 -5.09 6.03
C ALA A 126 7.11 -6.53 5.70
N ASP A 127 5.80 -6.77 5.73
CA ASP A 127 5.18 -8.02 5.29
C ASP A 127 4.54 -7.82 3.92
N VAL A 128 5.23 -8.24 2.86
CA VAL A 128 4.85 -7.99 1.46
C VAL A 128 4.39 -9.28 0.76
N ARG A 129 4.07 -10.32 1.53
CA ARG A 129 3.82 -11.67 0.99
C ARG A 129 2.67 -11.71 -0.01
N TRP A 130 2.81 -12.56 -1.03
CA TRP A 130 1.81 -12.78 -2.10
C TRP A 130 1.49 -11.57 -2.98
N SER A 131 2.28 -10.50 -2.90
CA SER A 131 2.04 -9.27 -3.65
C SER A 131 2.63 -9.31 -5.05
N ILE A 132 2.08 -8.49 -5.94
CA ILE A 132 2.44 -8.43 -7.36
C ILE A 132 2.97 -7.05 -7.71
N PHE A 133 4.26 -6.99 -8.05
CA PHE A 133 5.01 -5.80 -8.46
C PHE A 133 5.58 -5.93 -9.87
N ASN A 134 5.02 -6.80 -10.72
CA ASN A 134 5.48 -6.99 -12.09
C ASN A 134 5.61 -5.65 -12.84
N GLY A 135 6.69 -5.46 -13.59
CA GLY A 135 6.97 -4.24 -14.37
C GLY A 135 7.30 -3.00 -13.52
N SER A 136 7.34 -3.10 -12.19
CA SER A 136 7.55 -1.93 -11.33
C SER A 136 8.99 -1.44 -11.33
N THR A 137 9.16 -0.14 -11.14
CA THR A 137 10.48 0.45 -10.86
C THR A 137 10.66 0.55 -9.36
N MET A 138 11.59 -0.22 -8.81
CA MET A 138 11.84 -0.35 -7.38
C MET A 138 13.35 -0.27 -7.07
N ASP A 139 14.13 0.41 -7.92
CA ASP A 139 15.57 0.51 -7.73
C ASP A 139 15.92 1.33 -6.47
N SER A 140 17.04 0.96 -5.86
CA SER A 140 17.54 1.53 -4.61
C SER A 140 16.59 1.38 -3.41
N ALA A 141 15.61 0.46 -3.46
CA ALA A 141 14.70 0.21 -2.36
C ALA A 141 15.36 -0.63 -1.25
N ASN A 142 14.85 -0.53 -0.02
CA ASN A 142 15.35 -1.27 1.12
C ASN A 142 14.34 -2.31 1.61
N TYR A 143 14.68 -3.58 1.50
CA TYR A 143 13.88 -4.75 1.90
C TYR A 143 14.52 -5.50 3.07
N GLU A 144 15.48 -4.91 3.80
CA GLU A 144 16.17 -5.58 4.89
C GLU A 144 15.17 -6.15 5.92
N GLN A 145 15.33 -7.43 6.24
CA GLN A 145 14.46 -8.21 7.14
C GLN A 145 12.97 -8.26 6.76
N SER A 146 12.61 -7.92 5.52
CA SER A 146 11.23 -8.02 5.04
C SER A 146 10.81 -9.46 4.72
N ARG A 147 9.49 -9.69 4.65
CA ARG A 147 8.90 -10.96 4.18
C ARG A 147 8.39 -10.80 2.75
N LEU A 148 9.06 -11.47 1.82
CA LEU A 148 8.82 -11.45 0.37
C LEU A 148 8.35 -12.83 -0.15
N PHE A 149 7.77 -13.67 0.72
CA PHE A 149 7.25 -15.00 0.38
C PHE A 149 6.26 -14.93 -0.80
N HIS A 150 6.56 -15.64 -1.89
CA HIS A 150 5.77 -15.68 -3.13
C HIS A 150 5.42 -14.31 -3.74
N VAL A 151 6.32 -13.33 -3.61
CA VAL A 151 6.19 -12.05 -4.32
C VAL A 151 6.52 -12.23 -5.80
N LYS A 152 5.77 -11.55 -6.67
CA LYS A 152 6.02 -11.53 -8.12
C LYS A 152 6.60 -10.18 -8.54
N VAL A 153 7.77 -10.19 -9.17
CA VAL A 153 8.51 -9.00 -9.65
C VAL A 153 8.94 -9.12 -11.11
N SER A 154 8.32 -9.98 -11.91
CA SER A 154 8.73 -10.16 -13.31
C SER A 154 8.74 -8.82 -14.07
N TYR A 155 9.77 -8.58 -14.88
CA TYR A 155 10.04 -7.33 -15.59
C TYR A 155 10.34 -6.10 -14.71
N ALA A 156 10.46 -6.25 -13.39
CA ALA A 156 10.74 -5.14 -12.50
C ALA A 156 12.23 -4.71 -12.54
N ASP A 157 12.49 -3.49 -12.07
CA ASP A 157 13.84 -3.02 -11.78
C ASP A 157 14.06 -2.95 -10.26
N LEU A 158 14.86 -3.86 -9.73
CA LEU A 158 15.29 -3.91 -8.33
C LEU A 158 16.75 -3.48 -8.16
N SER A 159 17.38 -2.90 -9.17
CA SER A 159 18.81 -2.59 -9.14
C SER A 159 19.20 -1.74 -7.92
N ASN A 160 20.37 -2.01 -7.33
CA ASN A 160 20.88 -1.32 -6.13
C ASN A 160 20.04 -1.50 -4.85
N SER A 161 19.12 -2.47 -4.81
CA SER A 161 18.28 -2.70 -3.63
C SER A 161 18.97 -3.53 -2.56
N ASN A 162 18.55 -3.33 -1.31
CA ASN A 162 19.05 -4.07 -0.16
C ASN A 162 18.05 -5.17 0.25
N PHE A 163 18.46 -6.43 0.22
CA PHE A 163 17.66 -7.60 0.64
C PHE A 163 18.28 -8.33 1.86
N ARG A 164 19.15 -7.67 2.63
CA ARG A 164 19.83 -8.31 3.77
C ARG A 164 18.83 -8.94 4.75
N GLY A 165 18.98 -10.23 5.01
CA GLY A 165 18.09 -10.96 5.91
C GLY A 165 16.63 -11.07 5.46
N ALA A 166 16.30 -10.73 4.20
CA ALA A 166 14.94 -10.84 3.69
C ALA A 166 14.54 -12.29 3.45
N ASP A 167 13.27 -12.62 3.70
CA ASP A 167 12.69 -13.93 3.34
C ASP A 167 12.08 -13.86 1.94
N MET A 168 12.83 -14.31 0.94
CA MET A 168 12.45 -14.31 -0.49
C MET A 168 11.95 -15.68 -0.96
N PHE A 169 11.54 -16.57 -0.05
CA PHE A 169 11.12 -17.92 -0.42
C PHE A 169 10.01 -17.89 -1.49
N GLY A 170 10.18 -18.64 -2.58
CA GLY A 170 9.18 -18.71 -3.64
C GLY A 170 8.99 -17.43 -4.45
N MET A 171 9.86 -16.42 -4.31
CA MET A 171 9.79 -15.18 -5.08
C MET A 171 10.03 -15.45 -6.58
N GLU A 172 9.18 -14.91 -7.44
CA GLU A 172 9.23 -15.09 -8.90
C GLU A 172 9.64 -13.76 -9.58
N GLY A 173 10.67 -13.77 -10.40
CA GLY A 173 11.22 -12.57 -11.02
C GLY A 173 11.81 -12.80 -12.41
N HIS A 174 11.00 -13.16 -13.40
CA HIS A 174 11.49 -13.34 -14.78
C HIS A 174 11.78 -11.98 -15.43
N PHE A 175 12.90 -11.86 -16.15
CA PHE A 175 13.36 -10.62 -16.77
C PHE A 175 13.56 -9.46 -15.78
N THR A 176 13.84 -9.76 -14.50
CA THR A 176 14.00 -8.75 -13.44
C THR A 176 15.44 -8.24 -13.39
N LYS A 177 15.61 -6.92 -13.31
CA LYS A 177 16.96 -6.35 -13.11
C LYS A 177 17.30 -6.36 -11.63
N MET A 178 18.39 -7.03 -11.26
CA MET A 178 18.86 -7.12 -9.87
C MET A 178 20.35 -6.76 -9.74
N ARG A 179 20.88 -5.88 -10.60
CA ARG A 179 22.29 -5.46 -10.54
C ARG A 179 22.58 -4.76 -9.21
N ASN A 180 23.74 -5.01 -8.62
CA ASN A 180 24.20 -4.37 -7.38
C ASN A 180 23.29 -4.56 -6.16
N CYS A 181 22.52 -5.65 -6.10
CA CYS A 181 21.71 -5.95 -4.91
C CYS A 181 22.55 -6.61 -3.81
N ASP A 182 22.25 -6.33 -2.55
CA ASP A 182 22.82 -7.04 -1.39
C ASP A 182 21.85 -8.11 -0.88
N PHE A 183 22.21 -9.38 -1.05
CA PHE A 183 21.43 -10.54 -0.58
C PHE A 183 22.01 -11.19 0.68
N SER A 184 22.89 -10.50 1.42
CA SER A 184 23.57 -11.10 2.58
C SER A 184 22.56 -11.61 3.61
N GLY A 185 22.53 -12.92 3.83
CA GLY A 185 21.62 -13.57 4.76
C GLY A 185 20.16 -13.67 4.29
N ALA A 186 19.87 -13.37 3.02
CA ALA A 186 18.54 -13.57 2.45
C ALA A 186 18.21 -15.07 2.29
N LEU A 187 16.94 -15.45 2.50
CA LEU A 187 16.45 -16.80 2.23
C LEU A 187 15.84 -16.84 0.82
N MET A 188 16.44 -17.59 -0.10
CA MET A 188 16.03 -17.62 -1.51
C MET A 188 15.64 -19.04 -1.98
N LYS A 189 15.19 -19.89 -1.06
CA LYS A 189 14.75 -21.24 -1.44
C LYS A 189 13.50 -21.15 -2.31
N ASP A 190 13.47 -21.94 -3.38
CA ASP A 190 12.38 -22.00 -4.37
C ASP A 190 12.09 -20.67 -5.07
N SER A 191 12.98 -19.68 -4.99
CA SER A 191 12.89 -18.45 -5.78
C SER A 191 13.34 -18.68 -7.23
N GLU A 192 12.67 -18.05 -8.18
CA GLU A 192 12.90 -18.23 -9.62
C GLU A 192 13.25 -16.89 -10.29
N PHE A 193 14.44 -16.81 -10.88
CA PHE A 193 14.92 -15.65 -11.64
C PHE A 193 15.44 -16.16 -13.00
N LEU A 194 14.63 -15.99 -14.03
CA LEU A 194 14.96 -16.32 -15.42
C LEU A 194 15.25 -15.05 -16.20
N ASP A 195 16.19 -15.13 -17.13
CA ASP A 195 16.63 -14.02 -18.00
C ASP A 195 15.83 -13.88 -19.29
#